data_AF-A0A0H3C3Q8-F1
#
_entry.id   AF-A0A0H3C3Q8-F1
#
_cell.length_a   1.000
_cell.length_b   1.000
_cell.length_c   1.000
_cell.angle_alpha   90.00
_cell.angle_beta   90.00
_cell.angle_gamma   90.00
#
_symmetry.space_group_name_H-M   'P 1'
#
loop_
_entity.id
_entity.type
_entity.pdbx_description
1 polymer ?
#
loop_
_entity_poly.entity_id
_entity_poly.type
_entity_poly.pdbx_seq_one_letter_code
_entity_poly.pdbx_strand_id
1 'polypeptide(L)'
;MNKLEEHYIIPKDVVAELDKYIIGQDEAKKLVSIALVNRYIRSRLPKEIKDEVMPKNIIMIGSTGIGKTEIARRLSKLIKAPFIKVEATKYTEVGYVGRDVESMVRDLMGIAVNMVKEEMYSTVREDALIKTEERIVESLFKGSGNSENIDPNEIKAEEKVKEKLRKKLRAGELDDTTIEIQISSKMPFSTIEIFTGGNFEEIDMGIGGLLGNIFDRKKKRELKIKKAKEIILAEELEKLVDHENISDIAKSKVENMGIIFIDEIDKIAAKNRSGNDVSREGVQRDILPIIEGSKVNTKYGIVDTSHILFIAAGAFNLAKPSDLIPELQGRFPIKVELKSLSIDDLKKILKQTKNSLIKQYVAMFKVYDLDLKFSEEAIDRIAELTFNMNLESENLGARRLHGVMEIVLADLFFEVPGSKLKKFEINLDYVNKKIQINEQKDLNYYII
;
A
#
# COMPACT_ATOMS: atom_id res chain seq x y z
N MET A 1 6.34 7.63 -17.80
CA MET A 1 5.57 6.36 -17.93
C MET A 1 5.69 5.91 -19.38
N ASN A 2 5.62 4.60 -19.65
CA ASN A 2 5.63 3.97 -20.98
C ASN A 2 6.99 3.68 -21.65
N LYS A 3 7.79 2.81 -21.00
CA LYS A 3 8.64 1.84 -21.75
C LYS A 3 8.16 0.39 -21.64
N LEU A 4 7.13 0.11 -20.83
CA LEU A 4 6.63 -1.25 -20.57
C LEU A 4 5.32 -1.59 -21.31
N GLU A 5 4.68 -0.62 -21.97
CA GLU A 5 3.43 -0.86 -22.72
C GLU A 5 3.68 -1.31 -24.17
N GLU A 6 4.83 -0.96 -24.77
CA GLU A 6 5.17 -1.32 -26.16
C GLU A 6 6.37 -2.28 -26.30
N HIS A 7 7.17 -2.50 -25.26
CA HIS A 7 8.30 -3.43 -25.28
C HIS A 7 8.05 -4.67 -24.44
N TYR A 8 8.54 -5.81 -24.93
CA TYR A 8 8.62 -7.06 -24.19
C TYR A 8 9.22 -6.80 -22.80
N ILE A 9 8.54 -7.23 -21.73
CA ILE A 9 9.12 -7.18 -20.39
C ILE A 9 10.31 -8.15 -20.36
N ILE A 10 11.52 -7.63 -20.22
CA ILE A 10 12.75 -8.43 -20.16
C ILE A 10 13.10 -8.69 -18.69
N PRO A 11 13.39 -9.93 -18.28
CA PRO A 11 13.77 -10.23 -16.90
C PRO A 11 14.93 -9.36 -16.38
N LYS A 12 15.90 -9.03 -17.24
CA LYS A 12 17.04 -8.17 -16.90
C LYS A 12 16.62 -6.75 -16.52
N ASP A 13 15.62 -6.19 -17.19
CA ASP A 13 15.11 -4.84 -16.89
C ASP A 13 14.37 -4.83 -15.56
N VAL A 14 13.63 -5.90 -15.26
CA VAL A 14 12.99 -6.10 -13.96
C VAL A 14 14.03 -6.17 -12.85
N VAL A 15 15.10 -6.95 -13.03
CA VAL A 15 16.22 -7.02 -12.07
C VAL A 15 16.85 -5.63 -11.86
N ALA A 16 17.16 -4.91 -12.93
CA ALA A 16 17.75 -3.58 -12.86
C ALA A 16 16.85 -2.56 -12.15
N GLU A 17 15.52 -2.68 -12.26
CA GLU A 17 14.58 -1.87 -11.49
C GLU A 17 14.54 -2.28 -10.02
N LEU A 18 14.60 -3.58 -9.71
CA LEU A 18 14.67 -4.09 -8.34
C LEU A 18 15.98 -3.66 -7.63
N ASP A 19 17.11 -3.62 -8.36
CA ASP A 19 18.42 -3.19 -7.85
C ASP A 19 18.43 -1.77 -7.29
N LYS A 20 17.52 -0.90 -7.76
CA LYS A 20 17.37 0.47 -7.23
C LYS A 20 16.85 0.48 -5.79
N TYR A 21 16.21 -0.59 -5.33
CA TYR A 21 15.55 -0.63 -4.02
C TYR A 21 16.07 -1.75 -3.11
N ILE A 22 16.58 -2.84 -3.68
CA ILE A 22 17.00 -4.03 -2.94
C ILE A 22 18.48 -4.26 -3.23
N ILE A 23 19.29 -4.40 -2.18
CA ILE A 23 20.72 -4.73 -2.29
C ILE A 23 20.90 -6.25 -2.27
N GLY A 24 21.76 -6.77 -3.16
CA GLY A 24 22.05 -8.20 -3.28
C GLY A 24 20.84 -9.03 -3.69
N GLN A 25 20.76 -10.27 -3.20
CA GLN A 25 19.65 -11.20 -3.48
C GLN A 25 19.42 -11.46 -4.98
N ASP A 26 20.50 -11.55 -5.75
CA ASP A 26 20.46 -11.59 -7.23
C ASP A 26 19.67 -12.80 -7.76
N GLU A 27 19.80 -13.95 -7.11
CA GLU A 27 19.05 -15.16 -7.46
C GLU A 27 17.54 -14.99 -7.26
N ALA A 28 17.14 -14.42 -6.12
CA ALA A 28 15.74 -14.09 -5.84
C ALA A 28 15.17 -13.10 -6.85
N LYS A 29 15.89 -12.03 -7.16
CA LYS A 29 15.49 -11.06 -8.18
C LYS A 29 15.34 -11.73 -9.54
N LYS A 30 16.30 -12.57 -9.95
CA LYS A 30 16.26 -13.30 -11.23
C LYS A 30 15.04 -14.21 -11.32
N LEU A 31 14.81 -15.07 -10.33
CA LEU A 31 13.71 -16.04 -10.35
C LEU A 31 12.33 -15.37 -10.31
N VAL A 32 12.17 -14.34 -9.46
CA VAL A 32 10.94 -13.55 -9.40
C VAL A 32 10.69 -12.80 -10.71
N SER A 33 11.74 -12.29 -11.36
CA SER A 33 11.63 -11.64 -12.67
C SER A 33 11.19 -12.62 -13.75
N ILE A 34 11.71 -13.86 -13.74
CA ILE A 34 11.28 -14.92 -14.68
C ILE A 34 9.80 -15.27 -14.45
N ALA A 35 9.38 -15.44 -13.20
CA ALA A 35 7.98 -15.71 -12.88
C ALA A 35 7.04 -14.61 -13.38
N LEU A 36 7.47 -13.35 -13.26
CA LEU A 36 6.74 -12.21 -13.79
C LEU A 36 6.65 -12.22 -15.32
N VAL A 37 7.78 -12.46 -16.00
CA VAL A 37 7.81 -12.49 -17.48
C VAL A 37 6.97 -13.65 -18.01
N ASN A 38 6.97 -14.81 -17.34
CA ASN A 38 6.09 -15.92 -17.70
C ASN A 38 4.60 -15.53 -17.65
N ARG A 39 4.21 -14.67 -16.70
CA ARG A 39 2.85 -14.14 -16.61
C ARG A 39 2.50 -13.25 -17.80
N TYR A 40 3.43 -12.41 -18.21
CA TYR A 40 3.29 -11.57 -19.41
C TYR A 40 3.24 -12.41 -20.70
N ILE A 41 4.05 -13.46 -20.79
CA ILE A 41 4.00 -14.40 -21.91
C ILE A 41 2.63 -15.06 -21.96
N ARG A 42 2.14 -15.56 -20.82
CA ARG A 42 0.81 -16.19 -20.70
C ARG A 42 -0.30 -15.27 -21.20
N SER A 43 -0.28 -13.98 -20.88
CA SER A 43 -1.35 -13.07 -21.30
C SER A 43 -1.44 -12.88 -22.83
N ARG A 44 -0.37 -13.24 -23.56
CA ARG A 44 -0.28 -13.20 -25.03
C ARG A 44 -0.51 -14.56 -25.70
N LEU A 45 -0.71 -15.63 -24.93
CA LEU A 45 -1.01 -16.95 -25.49
C LEU A 45 -2.46 -17.01 -26.01
N PRO A 46 -2.74 -17.87 -27.01
CA PRO A 46 -4.10 -18.20 -27.40
C PRO A 46 -4.91 -18.73 -26.21
N LYS A 47 -6.22 -18.43 -26.17
CA LYS A 47 -7.09 -18.75 -25.03
C LYS A 47 -7.01 -20.23 -24.60
N GLU A 48 -7.00 -21.14 -25.57
CA GLU A 48 -6.92 -22.59 -25.36
C GLU A 48 -5.70 -23.03 -24.54
N ILE A 49 -4.54 -22.40 -24.76
CA ILE A 49 -3.30 -22.73 -24.05
C ILE A 49 -3.13 -21.85 -22.81
N LYS A 50 -3.62 -20.60 -22.86
CA LYS A 50 -3.50 -19.62 -21.79
C LYS A 50 -4.08 -20.13 -20.46
N ASP A 51 -5.20 -20.83 -20.53
CA ASP A 51 -5.90 -21.33 -19.34
C ASP A 51 -5.20 -22.56 -18.73
N GLU A 52 -4.49 -23.35 -19.53
CA GLU A 52 -3.67 -24.50 -19.09
C GLU A 52 -2.34 -24.08 -18.43
N VAL A 53 -1.86 -22.86 -18.69
CA VAL A 53 -0.60 -22.37 -18.13
C VAL A 53 -0.82 -21.84 -16.71
N MET A 54 -0.50 -22.68 -15.72
CA MET A 54 -0.56 -22.32 -14.30
C MET A 54 0.55 -21.33 -13.88
N PRO A 55 0.27 -20.43 -12.91
CA PRO A 55 1.27 -19.55 -12.35
C PRO A 55 2.42 -20.33 -11.71
N LYS A 56 3.64 -19.81 -11.83
CA LYS A 56 4.82 -20.37 -11.18
C LYS A 56 4.99 -19.74 -9.81
N ASN A 57 4.23 -20.24 -8.84
CA ASN A 57 4.28 -19.74 -7.46
C ASN A 57 5.67 -19.94 -6.86
N ILE A 58 6.01 -19.05 -5.92
CA ILE A 58 7.37 -18.90 -5.39
C ILE A 58 7.35 -19.11 -3.88
N ILE A 59 8.32 -19.85 -3.36
CA ILE A 59 8.62 -19.90 -1.94
C ILE A 59 9.99 -19.28 -1.68
N MET A 60 10.02 -18.24 -0.84
CA MET A 60 11.20 -17.50 -0.43
C MET A 60 11.66 -17.98 0.95
N ILE A 61 12.91 -18.42 1.03
CA ILE A 61 13.52 -18.96 2.24
C ILE A 61 14.61 -18.01 2.71
N GLY A 62 14.64 -17.72 4.01
CA GLY A 62 15.76 -17.00 4.65
C GLY A 62 15.30 -16.15 5.82
N SER A 63 16.24 -15.63 6.60
CA SER A 63 15.98 -14.85 7.84
C SER A 63 15.08 -13.62 7.65
N THR A 64 14.54 -13.07 8.73
CA THR A 64 13.77 -11.82 8.67
C THR A 64 14.64 -10.64 8.25
N GLY A 65 14.02 -9.61 7.66
CA GLY A 65 14.70 -8.36 7.31
C GLY A 65 15.70 -8.42 6.14
N ILE A 66 15.82 -9.53 5.40
CA ILE A 66 16.75 -9.66 4.25
C ILE A 66 16.16 -9.23 2.90
N GLY A 67 14.87 -8.85 2.85
CA GLY A 67 14.24 -8.30 1.64
C GLY A 67 13.14 -9.13 0.98
N LYS A 68 12.71 -10.27 1.56
CA LYS A 68 11.63 -11.13 1.01
C LYS A 68 10.37 -10.35 0.60
N THR A 69 9.76 -9.64 1.56
CA THR A 69 8.57 -8.82 1.32
C THR A 69 8.86 -7.63 0.40
N GLU A 70 10.07 -7.06 0.47
CA GLU A 70 10.45 -5.92 -0.36
C GLU A 70 10.50 -6.28 -1.84
N ILE A 71 11.08 -7.43 -2.18
CA ILE A 71 11.11 -7.96 -3.55
C ILE A 71 9.69 -8.09 -4.10
N ALA A 72 8.79 -8.76 -3.38
CA ALA A 72 7.42 -8.96 -3.81
C ALA A 72 6.64 -7.64 -3.96
N ARG A 73 6.80 -6.73 -3.00
CA ARG A 73 6.15 -5.41 -3.00
C ARG A 73 6.66 -4.49 -4.11
N ARG A 74 7.95 -4.55 -4.45
CA ARG A 74 8.52 -3.77 -5.56
C ARG A 74 8.11 -4.34 -6.90
N LEU A 75 8.06 -5.67 -7.02
CA LEU A 75 7.55 -6.34 -8.21
C LEU A 75 6.11 -5.93 -8.52
N SER A 76 5.23 -5.95 -7.51
CA SER A 76 3.82 -5.57 -7.71
C SER A 76 3.66 -4.12 -8.15
N LYS A 77 4.43 -3.20 -7.54
CA LYS A 77 4.44 -1.78 -7.95
C LYS A 77 4.96 -1.58 -9.37
N LEU A 78 5.98 -2.33 -9.80
CA LEU A 78 6.56 -2.23 -11.14
C LEU A 78 5.52 -2.53 -12.23
N ILE A 79 4.67 -3.53 -12.00
CA ILE A 79 3.65 -3.96 -12.96
C ILE A 79 2.25 -3.42 -12.65
N LYS A 80 2.12 -2.57 -11.64
CA LYS A 80 0.83 -2.05 -11.13
C LYS A 80 -0.19 -3.17 -10.82
N ALA A 81 0.29 -4.27 -10.25
CA ALA A 81 -0.53 -5.39 -9.82
C ALA A 81 -1.15 -5.15 -8.44
N PRO A 82 -2.43 -5.56 -8.22
CA PRO A 82 -2.98 -5.69 -6.88
C PRO A 82 -2.10 -6.61 -6.03
N PHE A 83 -1.79 -6.17 -4.81
CA PHE A 83 -0.89 -6.88 -3.91
C PHE A 83 -1.41 -6.84 -2.48
N ILE A 84 -1.47 -8.00 -1.83
CA ILE A 84 -1.78 -8.12 -0.41
C ILE A 84 -0.70 -8.94 0.30
N LYS A 85 -0.31 -8.51 1.50
CA LYS A 85 0.52 -9.27 2.43
C LYS A 85 -0.36 -9.83 3.54
N VAL A 86 -0.32 -11.14 3.74
CA VAL A 86 -0.97 -11.81 4.87
C VAL A 86 0.04 -12.65 5.64
N GLU A 87 -0.28 -12.97 6.89
CA GLU A 87 0.53 -13.84 7.75
C GLU A 87 -0.21 -15.18 7.87
N ALA A 88 0.48 -16.28 7.60
CA ALA A 88 -0.11 -17.62 7.62
C ALA A 88 -0.70 -17.98 8.98
N THR A 89 -0.12 -17.48 10.07
CA THR A 89 -0.54 -17.72 11.45
C THR A 89 -1.91 -17.11 11.78
N LYS A 90 -2.38 -16.11 11.03
CA LYS A 90 -3.71 -15.49 11.22
C LYS A 90 -4.88 -16.43 10.96
N TYR A 91 -4.63 -17.52 10.26
CA TYR A 91 -5.63 -18.52 9.90
C TYR A 91 -5.65 -19.70 10.89
N THR A 92 -4.75 -19.73 11.89
CA THR A 92 -4.74 -20.76 12.93
C THR A 92 -5.78 -20.47 14.02
N GLU A 93 -6.39 -21.52 14.58
CA GLU A 93 -7.65 -21.45 15.37
C GLU A 93 -7.55 -20.83 16.77
N VAL A 94 -6.40 -20.32 17.22
CA VAL A 94 -6.25 -19.83 18.60
C VAL A 94 -6.71 -18.38 18.73
N GLY A 95 -8.01 -18.14 18.57
CA GLY A 95 -8.64 -16.84 18.81
C GLY A 95 -10.00 -16.63 18.13
N TYR A 96 -11.07 -17.20 18.71
CA TYR A 96 -12.49 -16.78 18.60
C TYR A 96 -13.03 -16.39 17.20
N VAL A 97 -12.96 -17.33 16.23
CA VAL A 97 -13.27 -17.19 14.79
C VAL A 97 -12.02 -16.85 14.00
N GLY A 98 -11.23 -17.89 13.67
CA GLY A 98 -10.13 -17.77 12.70
C GLY A 98 -10.65 -17.08 11.44
N ARG A 99 -9.87 -16.13 10.90
CA ARG A 99 -10.27 -15.46 9.65
C ARG A 99 -10.43 -16.53 8.57
N ASP A 100 -11.49 -16.43 7.79
CA ASP A 100 -11.68 -17.21 6.57
C ASP A 100 -10.52 -16.96 5.60
N VAL A 101 -9.90 -18.02 5.07
CA VAL A 101 -8.77 -17.97 4.12
C VAL A 101 -9.15 -17.22 2.84
N GLU A 102 -10.42 -17.27 2.43
CA GLU A 102 -10.96 -16.48 1.31
C GLU A 102 -10.87 -14.97 1.54
N SER A 103 -10.72 -14.50 2.79
CA SER A 103 -10.52 -13.08 3.10
C SER A 103 -9.31 -12.49 2.38
N MET A 104 -8.26 -13.28 2.09
CA MET A 104 -7.12 -12.82 1.29
C MET A 104 -7.54 -12.29 -0.08
N VAL A 105 -8.48 -13.00 -0.73
CA VAL A 105 -8.97 -12.67 -2.06
C VAL A 105 -9.93 -11.49 -1.99
N ARG A 106 -10.79 -11.43 -0.96
CA ARG A 106 -11.70 -10.29 -0.74
C ARG A 106 -10.92 -8.99 -0.48
N ASP A 107 -9.87 -9.05 0.34
CA ASP A 107 -9.00 -7.90 0.64
C ASP A 107 -8.21 -7.48 -0.61
N LEU A 108 -7.68 -8.44 -1.38
CA LEU A 108 -7.00 -8.18 -2.65
C LEU A 108 -7.94 -7.49 -3.67
N MET A 109 -9.21 -7.92 -3.73
CA MET A 109 -10.22 -7.30 -4.58
C MET A 109 -10.53 -5.86 -4.15
N GLY A 110 -10.62 -5.59 -2.84
CA GLY A 110 -10.75 -4.22 -2.33
C GLY A 110 -9.60 -3.31 -2.74
N ILE A 111 -8.35 -3.82 -2.70
CA ILE A 111 -7.17 -3.09 -3.17
C ILE A 111 -7.27 -2.81 -4.68
N ALA A 112 -7.66 -3.80 -5.48
CA ALA A 112 -7.80 -3.64 -6.92
C ALA A 112 -8.85 -2.59 -7.31
N VAL A 113 -10.00 -2.58 -6.63
CA VAL A 113 -11.05 -1.56 -6.85
C VAL A 113 -10.53 -0.16 -6.57
N ASN A 114 -9.80 0.04 -5.47
CA ASN A 114 -9.20 1.34 -5.17
C ASN A 114 -8.15 1.75 -6.22
N MET A 115 -7.31 0.81 -6.66
CA MET A 115 -6.33 1.06 -7.71
C MET A 115 -7.00 1.49 -9.03
N VAL A 116 -8.08 0.81 -9.44
CA VAL A 116 -8.82 1.16 -10.67
C VAL A 116 -9.53 2.50 -10.51
N LYS A 117 -10.11 2.78 -9.34
CA LYS A 117 -10.69 4.10 -9.04
C LYS A 117 -9.67 5.22 -9.18
N GLU A 118 -8.48 5.07 -8.61
CA GLU A 118 -7.40 6.05 -8.73
C GLU A 118 -6.95 6.24 -10.19
N GLU A 119 -6.85 5.15 -10.96
CA GLU A 119 -6.54 5.18 -12.39
C GLU A 119 -7.63 5.95 -13.16
N MET A 120 -8.91 5.67 -12.93
CA MET A 120 -10.04 6.37 -13.58
C MET A 120 -10.14 7.84 -13.16
N TYR A 121 -9.95 8.16 -11.88
CA TYR A 121 -9.93 9.56 -11.44
C TYR A 121 -8.82 10.36 -12.12
N SER A 122 -7.69 9.71 -12.42
CA SER A 122 -6.59 10.38 -13.12
C SER A 122 -6.95 10.71 -14.58
N THR A 123 -7.77 9.90 -15.26
CA THR A 123 -8.16 10.14 -16.65
C THR A 123 -9.21 11.24 -16.78
N VAL A 124 -10.13 11.37 -15.81
CA VAL A 124 -11.19 12.39 -15.82
C VAL A 124 -10.84 13.64 -15.01
N ARG A 125 -9.60 13.73 -14.48
CA ARG A 125 -9.20 14.80 -13.54
C ARG A 125 -9.31 16.19 -14.15
N GLU A 126 -8.90 16.35 -15.40
CA GLU A 126 -8.93 17.64 -16.08
C GLU A 126 -10.37 18.13 -16.29
N ASP A 127 -11.26 17.25 -16.75
CA ASP A 127 -12.69 17.55 -16.90
C ASP A 127 -13.34 17.86 -15.54
N ALA A 128 -12.99 17.10 -14.50
CA ALA A 128 -13.48 17.33 -13.15
C ALA A 128 -13.04 18.70 -12.60
N LEU A 129 -11.80 19.13 -12.90
CA LEU A 129 -11.30 20.45 -12.52
C LEU A 129 -12.08 21.57 -13.22
N ILE A 130 -12.37 21.41 -14.52
CA ILE A 130 -13.17 22.39 -15.28
C ILE A 130 -14.57 22.53 -14.68
N LYS A 131 -15.26 21.41 -14.41
CA LYS A 131 -16.58 21.40 -13.77
C LYS A 131 -16.56 21.97 -12.35
N THR A 132 -15.48 21.71 -11.61
CA THR A 132 -15.26 22.27 -10.27
C THR A 132 -15.15 23.79 -10.32
N GLU A 133 -14.34 24.33 -11.25
CA GLU A 133 -14.20 25.78 -11.47
C GLU A 133 -15.54 26.41 -11.83
N GLU A 134 -16.30 25.80 -12.74
CA GLU A 134 -17.62 26.28 -13.15
C GLU A 134 -18.60 26.35 -11.97
N ARG A 135 -18.69 25.28 -11.17
CA ARG A 135 -19.58 25.24 -10.00
C ARG A 135 -19.22 26.27 -8.92
N ILE A 136 -17.93 26.57 -8.74
CA ILE A 136 -17.47 27.62 -7.81
C ILE A 136 -17.82 29.00 -8.35
N VAL A 137 -17.58 29.26 -9.64
CA VAL A 137 -17.88 30.55 -10.28
C VAL A 137 -19.39 30.82 -10.28
N GLU A 138 -20.22 29.80 -10.50
CA GLU A 138 -21.68 29.92 -10.37
C GLU A 138 -22.13 30.25 -8.95
N SER A 139 -21.53 29.63 -7.92
CA SER A 139 -21.85 29.93 -6.52
C SER A 139 -21.47 31.37 -6.15
N LEU A 140 -20.29 31.82 -6.58
CA LEU A 140 -19.84 33.21 -6.41
C LEU A 140 -20.75 34.21 -7.13
N PHE A 141 -21.18 33.88 -8.35
CA PHE A 141 -22.05 34.72 -9.14
C PHE A 141 -23.45 34.84 -8.51
N LYS A 142 -24.05 33.72 -8.08
CA LYS A 142 -25.36 33.70 -7.39
C LYS A 142 -25.33 34.45 -6.04
N GLY A 143 -24.20 34.46 -5.35
CA GLY A 143 -24.00 35.26 -4.14
C GLY A 143 -23.95 36.78 -4.37
N SER A 144 -23.80 37.23 -5.62
CA SER A 144 -23.65 38.65 -5.98
C SER A 144 -24.93 39.37 -6.42
N GLY A 145 -26.06 38.67 -6.56
CA GLY A 145 -27.37 39.26 -6.85
C GLY A 145 -28.35 38.31 -7.55
N ASN A 146 -29.63 38.36 -7.16
CA ASN A 146 -30.73 37.54 -7.73
C ASN A 146 -30.91 37.82 -9.22
N SER A 147 -30.75 36.79 -10.05
CA SER A 147 -31.03 36.82 -11.49
C SER A 147 -32.23 35.89 -11.77
N GLU A 148 -33.44 36.39 -11.52
CA GLU A 148 -34.69 35.77 -11.97
C GLU A 148 -35.43 36.75 -12.89
N ASN A 149 -34.84 37.03 -14.06
CA ASN A 149 -35.42 37.56 -15.32
C ASN A 149 -34.32 38.31 -16.09
N ILE A 150 -33.61 37.63 -16.99
CA ILE A 150 -32.43 38.17 -17.69
C ILE A 150 -32.79 38.51 -19.13
N ASP A 151 -32.52 39.76 -19.54
CA ASP A 151 -32.65 40.24 -20.92
C ASP A 151 -31.49 39.66 -21.79
N PRO A 152 -31.71 39.23 -23.05
CA PRO A 152 -30.65 38.72 -23.92
C PRO A 152 -29.38 39.59 -24.05
N ASN A 153 -29.45 40.90 -23.78
CA ASN A 153 -28.27 41.77 -23.73
C ASN A 153 -27.42 41.64 -22.44
N GLU A 154 -27.99 41.19 -21.33
CA GLU A 154 -27.29 40.97 -20.06
C GLU A 154 -26.44 39.68 -20.06
N ILE A 155 -26.81 38.69 -20.89
CA ILE A 155 -26.10 37.41 -21.03
C ILE A 155 -24.62 37.61 -21.43
N LYS A 156 -24.35 38.57 -22.32
CA LYS A 156 -22.97 38.91 -22.73
C LYS A 156 -22.17 39.61 -21.62
N ALA A 157 -22.85 40.32 -20.72
CA ALA A 157 -22.21 40.95 -19.57
C ALA A 157 -21.89 39.92 -18.48
N GLU A 158 -22.79 38.96 -18.23
CA GLU A 158 -22.56 37.85 -17.30
C GLU A 158 -21.33 37.01 -17.66
N GLU A 159 -21.20 36.59 -18.92
CA GLU A 159 -20.04 35.79 -19.35
C GLU A 159 -18.71 36.52 -19.14
N LYS A 160 -18.66 37.83 -19.40
CA LYS A 160 -17.46 38.64 -19.13
C LYS A 160 -17.12 38.70 -17.64
N VAL A 161 -18.11 38.70 -16.75
CA VAL A 161 -17.90 38.69 -15.29
C VAL A 161 -17.42 37.30 -14.84
N LYS A 162 -18.05 36.23 -15.31
CA LYS A 162 -17.64 34.84 -15.04
C LYS A 162 -16.21 34.57 -15.51
N GLU A 163 -15.82 35.07 -16.68
CA GLU A 163 -14.44 34.91 -17.18
C GLU A 163 -13.41 35.62 -16.29
N LYS A 164 -13.73 36.82 -15.77
CA LYS A 164 -12.87 37.49 -14.79
C LYS A 164 -12.76 36.71 -13.48
N LEU A 165 -13.86 36.15 -12.98
CA LEU A 165 -13.87 35.30 -11.78
C LEU A 165 -13.04 34.03 -11.97
N ARG A 166 -13.14 33.37 -13.13
CA ARG A 166 -12.28 32.22 -13.48
C ARG A 166 -10.79 32.57 -13.41
N LYS A 167 -10.40 33.72 -13.97
CA LYS A 167 -8.99 34.19 -13.93
C LYS A 167 -8.52 34.41 -12.49
N LYS A 168 -9.33 35.06 -11.65
CA LYS A 168 -9.00 35.28 -10.23
C LYS A 168 -8.95 33.98 -9.42
N LEU A 169 -9.86 33.04 -9.69
CA LEU A 169 -9.88 31.72 -9.04
C LEU A 169 -8.62 30.91 -9.40
N ARG A 170 -8.19 30.94 -10.65
CA ARG A 170 -6.94 30.29 -11.11
C ARG A 170 -5.69 30.95 -10.53
N ALA A 171 -5.74 32.26 -10.30
CA ALA A 171 -4.65 33.01 -9.65
C ALA A 171 -4.59 32.79 -8.12
N GLY A 172 -5.56 32.10 -7.52
CA GLY A 172 -5.63 31.85 -6.07
C GLY A 172 -6.05 33.06 -5.23
N GLU A 173 -6.46 34.16 -5.86
CA GLU A 173 -6.84 35.41 -5.19
C GLU A 173 -8.12 35.28 -4.35
N LEU A 174 -8.92 34.23 -4.59
CA LEU A 174 -10.21 34.02 -3.96
C LEU A 174 -10.21 32.89 -2.92
N ASP A 175 -9.07 32.26 -2.66
CA ASP A 175 -8.97 31.06 -1.80
C ASP A 175 -9.56 31.24 -0.39
N ASP A 176 -9.44 32.44 0.17
CA ASP A 176 -9.93 32.80 1.50
C ASP A 176 -11.38 33.31 1.54
N THR A 177 -11.99 33.57 0.37
CA THR A 177 -13.39 33.99 0.30
C THR A 177 -14.32 32.84 0.67
N THR A 178 -15.44 33.14 1.34
CA THR A 178 -16.44 32.14 1.72
C THR A 178 -17.49 32.00 0.64
N ILE A 179 -17.89 30.76 0.37
CA ILE A 179 -18.99 30.43 -0.53
C ILE A 179 -19.94 29.44 0.13
N GLU A 180 -21.22 29.59 -0.16
CA GLU A 180 -22.24 28.62 0.24
C GLU A 180 -22.32 27.52 -0.83
N ILE A 181 -22.02 26.28 -0.42
CA ILE A 181 -22.09 25.12 -1.30
C ILE A 181 -23.03 24.07 -0.73
N GLN A 182 -23.82 23.47 -1.62
CA GLN A 182 -24.60 22.27 -1.30
C GLN A 182 -23.68 21.07 -1.41
N ILE A 183 -23.48 20.37 -0.30
CA ILE A 183 -22.67 19.15 -0.22
C ILE A 183 -23.62 17.98 -0.03
N SER A 184 -23.39 16.88 -0.76
CA SER A 184 -24.09 15.63 -0.46
C SER A 184 -23.50 15.02 0.80
N SER A 185 -24.24 15.04 1.91
CA SER A 185 -23.80 14.35 3.11
C SER A 185 -24.11 12.85 2.99
N LYS A 186 -23.14 12.04 2.57
CA LYS A 186 -23.17 10.61 2.89
C LYS A 186 -22.87 10.50 4.38
N MET A 187 -23.90 10.35 5.22
CA MET A 187 -23.67 10.07 6.65
C MET A 187 -22.92 8.75 6.75
N PRO A 188 -21.75 8.70 7.44
CA PRO A 188 -21.24 7.42 7.90
C PRO A 188 -22.25 6.85 8.90
N PHE A 189 -22.70 5.62 8.68
CA PHE A 189 -23.60 4.87 9.57
C PHE A 189 -22.88 4.46 10.88
N SER A 190 -22.28 5.41 11.61
CA SER A 190 -21.53 5.12 12.84
C SER A 190 -22.12 5.78 14.09
N THR A 191 -23.36 6.26 14.07
CA THR A 191 -24.04 6.81 15.26
C THR A 191 -25.51 6.41 15.34
N ILE A 192 -25.79 5.11 15.29
CA ILE A 192 -26.96 4.56 15.99
C ILE A 192 -26.42 3.86 17.24
N GLU A 193 -25.98 4.68 18.20
CA GLU A 193 -26.06 4.35 19.61
C GLU A 193 -27.52 4.59 20.03
N ILE A 194 -28.45 3.71 19.62
CA ILE A 194 -29.81 3.73 20.16
C ILE A 194 -30.28 2.28 20.31
N PHE A 195 -30.63 1.95 21.56
CA PHE A 195 -31.19 0.70 22.08
C PHE A 195 -30.18 -0.37 22.51
N THR A 196 -29.43 -0.04 23.57
CA THR A 196 -29.16 -1.00 24.63
C THR A 196 -30.49 -1.45 25.26
N GLY A 197 -30.91 -2.69 24.98
CA GLY A 197 -31.91 -3.42 25.76
C GLY A 197 -33.28 -3.58 25.09
N GLY A 198 -33.47 -4.71 24.39
CA GLY A 198 -34.77 -5.18 23.93
C GLY A 198 -34.68 -6.08 22.69
N ASN A 199 -35.30 -7.26 22.76
CA ASN A 199 -35.24 -8.40 21.84
C ASN A 199 -35.12 -8.10 20.33
N PHE A 200 -34.24 -8.84 19.67
CA PHE A 200 -33.75 -8.66 18.31
C PHE A 200 -34.30 -9.74 17.33
N GLU A 201 -35.59 -10.06 17.39
CA GLU A 201 -36.14 -11.12 16.52
C GLU A 201 -37.30 -10.70 15.60
N GLU A 202 -37.78 -9.44 15.62
CA GLU A 202 -38.96 -9.06 14.82
C GLU A 202 -38.85 -7.79 13.94
N ILE A 203 -37.65 -7.23 13.75
CA ILE A 203 -37.46 -6.10 12.81
C ILE A 203 -36.38 -6.42 11.75
N ASP A 204 -36.33 -7.65 11.25
CA ASP A 204 -35.31 -8.07 10.27
C ASP A 204 -35.85 -8.47 8.89
N MET A 205 -37.11 -8.18 8.56
CA MET A 205 -37.62 -8.39 7.20
C MET A 205 -38.58 -7.29 6.77
N GLY A 206 -38.04 -6.15 6.29
CA GLY A 206 -38.86 -5.24 5.48
C GLY A 206 -38.42 -3.77 5.41
N ILE A 207 -37.58 -3.28 6.33
CA ILE A 207 -37.31 -1.84 6.43
C ILE A 207 -35.90 -1.43 5.95
N GLY A 208 -34.91 -2.33 6.03
CA GLY A 208 -33.52 -2.03 5.61
C GLY A 208 -33.33 -1.89 4.09
N GLY A 209 -34.11 -2.63 3.28
CA GLY A 209 -34.02 -2.60 1.82
C GLY A 209 -34.75 -1.44 1.14
N LEU A 210 -35.66 -0.76 1.84
CA LEU A 210 -36.50 0.31 1.28
C LEU A 210 -36.12 1.72 1.75
N LEU A 211 -35.33 1.87 2.83
CA LEU A 211 -34.92 3.19 3.35
C LEU A 211 -33.56 3.70 2.84
N GLY A 212 -32.80 2.87 2.10
CA GLY A 212 -31.46 3.23 1.60
C GLY A 212 -31.44 4.25 0.46
N ASN A 213 -32.57 4.52 -0.18
CA ASN A 213 -32.66 5.34 -1.41
C ASN A 213 -33.40 6.69 -1.27
N ILE A 214 -33.77 7.14 -0.05
CA ILE A 214 -34.72 8.28 0.09
C ILE A 214 -34.16 9.53 0.82
N PHE A 215 -32.91 9.58 1.29
CA PHE A 215 -32.39 10.82 1.90
C PHE A 215 -30.99 11.24 1.45
N ASP A 216 -30.90 11.64 0.19
CA ASP A 216 -29.90 12.62 -0.28
C ASP A 216 -30.26 14.03 0.25
N ARG A 217 -30.09 14.26 1.56
CA ARG A 217 -30.20 15.63 2.10
C ARG A 217 -28.94 16.40 1.74
N LYS A 218 -29.00 17.19 0.67
CA LYS A 218 -28.00 18.22 0.37
C LYS A 218 -28.03 19.26 1.49
N LYS A 219 -27.01 19.28 2.35
CA LYS A 219 -26.85 20.33 3.38
C LYS A 219 -26.07 21.48 2.77
N LYS A 220 -26.61 22.69 2.91
CA LYS A 220 -25.88 23.92 2.63
C LYS A 220 -24.83 24.12 3.72
N ARG A 221 -23.59 24.36 3.32
CA ARG A 221 -22.49 24.73 4.22
C ARG A 221 -21.74 25.91 3.63
N GLU A 222 -21.38 26.85 4.48
CA GLU A 222 -20.49 27.93 4.13
C GLU A 222 -19.03 27.51 4.39
N LEU A 223 -18.19 27.57 3.36
CA LEU A 223 -16.79 27.14 3.42
C LEU A 223 -15.91 28.11 2.64
N LYS A 224 -14.64 28.22 3.04
CA LYS A 224 -13.62 28.88 2.21
C LYS A 224 -13.46 28.17 0.87
N ILE A 225 -13.27 28.93 -0.21
CA ILE A 225 -13.09 28.39 -1.57
C ILE A 225 -12.01 27.31 -1.61
N LYS A 226 -10.89 27.49 -0.91
CA LYS A 226 -9.82 26.48 -0.85
C LYS A 226 -10.33 25.09 -0.44
N LYS A 227 -11.13 25.01 0.63
CA LYS A 227 -11.72 23.75 1.11
C LYS A 227 -12.88 23.30 0.24
N ALA A 228 -13.70 24.24 -0.23
CA ALA A 228 -14.82 23.95 -1.12
C ALA A 228 -14.33 23.30 -2.43
N LYS A 229 -13.20 23.77 -2.97
CA LYS A 229 -12.57 23.22 -4.18
C LYS A 229 -12.18 21.76 -4.04
N GLU A 230 -11.60 21.37 -2.90
CA GLU A 230 -11.23 19.97 -2.63
C GLU A 230 -12.47 19.06 -2.56
N ILE A 231 -13.53 19.52 -1.88
CA ILE A 231 -14.78 18.76 -1.72
C ILE A 231 -15.54 18.64 -3.05
N ILE A 232 -15.71 19.76 -3.77
CA ILE A 232 -16.39 19.76 -5.06
C ILE A 232 -15.62 18.92 -6.07
N LEU A 233 -14.29 19.01 -6.10
CA LEU A 233 -13.48 18.18 -6.99
C LEU A 233 -13.69 16.69 -6.72
N ALA A 234 -13.73 16.28 -5.45
CA ALA A 234 -14.03 14.89 -5.10
C ALA A 234 -15.44 14.47 -5.56
N GLU A 235 -16.46 15.34 -5.42
CA GLU A 235 -17.80 15.08 -5.92
C GLU A 235 -17.86 14.98 -7.46
N GLU A 236 -17.20 15.87 -8.19
CA GLU A 236 -17.20 15.85 -9.65
C GLU A 236 -16.42 14.66 -10.20
N LEU A 237 -15.31 14.26 -9.56
CA LEU A 237 -14.60 13.03 -9.87
C LEU A 237 -15.52 11.81 -9.70
N GLU A 238 -16.25 11.71 -8.60
CA GLU A 238 -17.16 10.57 -8.35
C GLU A 238 -18.30 10.51 -9.37
N LYS A 239 -18.85 11.66 -9.80
CA LYS A 239 -19.91 11.70 -10.83
C LYS A 239 -19.44 11.32 -12.23
N LEU A 240 -18.19 11.64 -12.56
CA LEU A 240 -17.62 11.42 -13.89
C LEU A 240 -17.16 9.98 -14.10
N VAL A 241 -16.95 9.22 -13.02
CA VAL A 241 -16.49 7.83 -13.09
C VAL A 241 -17.68 6.88 -13.18
N ASP A 242 -17.66 6.01 -14.17
CA ASP A 242 -18.61 4.90 -14.29
C ASP A 242 -18.27 3.79 -13.29
N HIS A 243 -19.15 3.60 -12.30
CA HIS A 243 -18.97 2.61 -11.24
C HIS A 243 -19.25 1.17 -11.65
N GLU A 244 -20.04 0.93 -12.70
CA GLU A 244 -20.37 -0.44 -13.14
C GLU A 244 -19.12 -1.12 -13.69
N ASN A 245 -18.34 -0.39 -14.50
CA ASN A 245 -17.12 -0.90 -15.13
C ASN A 245 -15.95 -1.10 -14.15
N ILE A 246 -15.93 -0.39 -13.00
CA ILE A 246 -14.82 -0.49 -12.03
C ILE A 246 -14.68 -1.92 -11.50
N SER A 247 -15.79 -2.55 -11.14
CA SER A 247 -15.77 -3.87 -10.52
C SER A 247 -15.25 -4.93 -11.50
N ASP A 248 -15.66 -4.86 -12.76
CA ASP A 248 -15.22 -5.79 -13.81
C ASP A 248 -13.75 -5.62 -14.17
N ILE A 249 -13.28 -4.37 -14.32
CA ILE A 249 -11.86 -4.09 -14.56
C ILE A 249 -11.01 -4.53 -13.37
N ALA A 250 -11.45 -4.23 -12.14
CA ALA A 250 -10.74 -4.64 -10.93
C ALA A 250 -10.67 -6.16 -10.82
N LYS A 251 -11.78 -6.86 -11.09
CA LYS A 251 -11.84 -8.33 -11.10
C LYS A 251 -10.86 -8.91 -12.11
N SER A 252 -10.90 -8.42 -13.36
CA SER A 252 -9.94 -8.84 -14.39
C SER A 252 -8.49 -8.62 -13.97
N LYS A 253 -8.21 -7.51 -13.28
CA LYS A 253 -6.87 -7.19 -12.75
C LYS A 253 -6.46 -8.15 -11.62
N VAL A 254 -7.37 -8.54 -10.72
CA VAL A 254 -7.08 -9.53 -9.68
C VAL A 254 -6.81 -10.90 -10.29
N GLU A 255 -7.71 -11.39 -11.15
CA GLU A 255 -7.61 -12.73 -11.74
C GLU A 255 -6.34 -12.86 -12.59
N ASN A 256 -6.00 -11.83 -13.38
CA ASN A 256 -4.86 -11.90 -14.29
C ASN A 256 -3.55 -11.37 -13.74
N MET A 257 -3.58 -10.41 -12.81
CA MET A 257 -2.40 -9.67 -12.31
C MET A 257 -2.25 -9.66 -10.78
N GLY A 258 -3.20 -10.18 -10.01
CA GLY A 258 -3.15 -10.24 -8.56
C GLY A 258 -1.94 -11.00 -8.01
N ILE A 259 -1.40 -10.54 -6.89
CA ILE A 259 -0.30 -11.16 -6.15
C ILE A 259 -0.70 -11.27 -4.68
N ILE A 260 -0.61 -12.48 -4.11
CA ILE A 260 -0.81 -12.74 -2.68
C ILE A 260 0.54 -13.15 -2.09
N PHE A 261 1.02 -12.38 -1.11
CA PHE A 261 2.22 -12.69 -0.35
C PHE A 261 1.84 -13.31 1.00
N ILE A 262 2.19 -14.58 1.20
CA ILE A 262 1.94 -15.34 2.42
C ILE A 262 3.23 -15.38 3.25
N ASP A 263 3.31 -14.53 4.27
CA ASP A 263 4.43 -14.46 5.18
C ASP A 263 4.31 -15.54 6.27
N GLU A 264 5.46 -15.93 6.84
CA GLU A 264 5.56 -16.91 7.93
C GLU A 264 4.93 -18.29 7.64
N ILE A 265 4.98 -18.76 6.39
CA ILE A 265 4.45 -20.06 6.01
C ILE A 265 5.16 -21.22 6.74
N ASP A 266 6.40 -21.01 7.18
CA ASP A 266 7.17 -21.98 7.95
C ASP A 266 6.56 -22.26 9.34
N LYS A 267 5.77 -21.33 9.89
CA LYS A 267 5.10 -21.50 11.19
C LYS A 267 3.95 -22.50 11.13
N ILE A 268 3.30 -22.63 9.98
CA ILE A 268 2.26 -23.65 9.74
C ILE A 268 2.83 -24.97 9.21
N ALA A 269 4.11 -25.00 8.81
CA ALA A 269 4.84 -26.21 8.43
C ALA A 269 5.48 -26.93 9.65
N ALA A 270 5.77 -26.19 10.72
CA ALA A 270 6.45 -26.73 11.89
C ALA A 270 5.60 -27.77 12.62
N LYS A 271 6.10 -29.01 12.71
CA LYS A 271 5.49 -30.11 13.46
C LYS A 271 5.83 -29.98 14.95
N ASN A 272 4.83 -29.98 15.81
CA ASN A 272 5.02 -30.12 17.25
C ASN A 272 4.92 -31.60 17.62
N ARG A 273 5.87 -32.12 18.42
CA ARG A 273 5.79 -33.51 18.94
C ARG A 273 4.62 -33.78 19.90
N SER A 274 3.74 -32.82 20.14
CA SER A 274 2.66 -32.88 21.13
C SER A 274 1.35 -32.35 20.54
N GLY A 275 0.50 -33.25 20.03
CA GLY A 275 -0.97 -33.17 19.94
C GLY A 275 -1.65 -32.07 19.10
N ASN A 276 -1.05 -30.90 18.91
CA ASN A 276 -1.67 -29.72 18.30
C ASN A 276 -1.38 -29.55 16.79
N ASP A 277 -0.95 -30.62 16.11
CA ASP A 277 -0.55 -30.55 14.69
C ASP A 277 -1.75 -30.38 13.73
N VAL A 278 -2.94 -30.82 14.12
CA VAL A 278 -4.15 -30.83 13.27
C VAL A 278 -4.54 -29.42 12.81
N SER A 279 -4.40 -28.40 13.67
CA SER A 279 -4.79 -27.02 13.34
C SER A 279 -3.84 -26.35 12.34
N ARG A 280 -2.54 -26.67 12.37
CA ARG A 280 -1.54 -26.10 11.44
C ARG A 280 -1.62 -26.72 10.05
N GLU A 281 -1.80 -28.04 9.99
CA GLU A 281 -2.05 -28.73 8.72
C GLU A 281 -3.41 -28.33 8.13
N GLY A 282 -4.42 -28.11 8.97
CA GLY A 282 -5.73 -27.57 8.59
C GLY A 282 -5.59 -26.28 7.78
N VAL A 283 -4.80 -25.32 8.27
CA VAL A 283 -4.55 -24.06 7.53
C VAL A 283 -3.91 -24.31 6.17
N GLN A 284 -2.96 -25.25 6.05
CA GLN A 284 -2.38 -25.58 4.75
C GLN A 284 -3.43 -26.16 3.78
N ARG A 285 -4.34 -27.01 4.30
CA ARG A 285 -5.45 -27.57 3.53
C ARG A 285 -6.49 -26.53 3.13
N ASP A 286 -6.74 -25.53 3.97
CA ASP A 286 -7.67 -24.44 3.67
C ASP A 286 -7.09 -23.43 2.66
N ILE A 287 -5.78 -23.21 2.67
CA ILE A 287 -5.07 -22.40 1.66
C ILE A 287 -5.02 -23.09 0.31
N LEU A 288 -4.98 -24.42 0.29
CA LEU A 288 -4.77 -25.20 -0.93
C LEU A 288 -5.80 -24.88 -2.03
N PRO A 289 -7.14 -24.90 -1.81
CA PRO A 289 -8.12 -24.53 -2.84
C PRO A 289 -7.88 -23.15 -3.45
N ILE A 290 -7.44 -22.18 -2.66
CA ILE A 290 -7.16 -20.81 -3.11
C ILE A 290 -5.97 -20.80 -4.09
N ILE A 291 -4.96 -21.63 -3.84
CA ILE A 291 -3.76 -21.77 -4.70
C ILE A 291 -4.04 -22.64 -5.92
N GLU A 292 -4.87 -23.67 -5.80
CA GLU A 292 -5.23 -24.58 -6.90
C GLU A 292 -6.16 -23.93 -7.92
N GLY A 293 -6.97 -22.97 -7.47
CA GLY A 293 -7.99 -22.30 -8.28
C GLY A 293 -9.38 -22.56 -7.71
N SER A 294 -9.99 -21.53 -7.12
CA SER A 294 -11.35 -21.57 -6.63
C SER A 294 -12.09 -20.28 -6.99
N LYS A 295 -13.43 -20.33 -6.86
CA LYS A 295 -14.31 -19.18 -7.07
C LYS A 295 -14.67 -18.59 -5.71
N VAL A 296 -14.12 -17.43 -5.41
CA VAL A 296 -14.36 -16.74 -4.13
C VAL A 296 -15.42 -15.66 -4.31
N ASN A 297 -16.44 -15.69 -3.46
CA ASN A 297 -17.45 -14.63 -3.42
C ASN A 297 -16.92 -13.38 -2.73
N THR A 298 -17.01 -12.24 -3.42
CA THR A 298 -16.69 -10.92 -2.89
C THR A 298 -17.89 -10.00 -3.06
N LYS A 299 -17.91 -8.87 -2.33
CA LYS A 299 -18.94 -7.82 -2.51
C LYS A 299 -18.92 -7.15 -3.89
N TYR A 300 -17.89 -7.42 -4.70
CA TYR A 300 -17.70 -6.90 -6.06
C TYR A 300 -17.91 -7.98 -7.13
N GLY A 301 -18.41 -9.16 -6.74
CA GLY A 301 -18.61 -10.31 -7.62
C GLY A 301 -17.69 -11.50 -7.30
N ILE A 302 -17.85 -12.57 -8.07
CA ILE A 302 -17.08 -13.81 -7.94
C ILE A 302 -15.70 -13.61 -8.58
N VAL A 303 -14.63 -13.94 -7.87
CA VAL A 303 -13.24 -13.88 -8.35
C VAL A 303 -12.68 -15.30 -8.50
N ASP A 304 -12.08 -15.59 -9.65
CA ASP A 304 -11.33 -16.84 -9.91
C ASP A 304 -9.85 -16.70 -9.50
N THR A 305 -9.37 -17.59 -8.64
CA THR A 305 -8.00 -17.53 -8.11
C THR A 305 -6.95 -18.26 -8.95
N SER A 306 -7.34 -18.98 -10.00
CA SER A 306 -6.49 -19.91 -10.78
C SER A 306 -5.20 -19.29 -11.34
N HIS A 307 -5.19 -17.97 -11.52
CA HIS A 307 -4.08 -17.24 -12.13
C HIS A 307 -3.50 -16.12 -11.25
N ILE A 308 -3.88 -16.10 -9.98
CA ILE A 308 -3.23 -15.28 -8.96
C ILE A 308 -1.83 -15.86 -8.69
N LEU A 309 -0.83 -14.98 -8.58
CA LEU A 309 0.53 -15.40 -8.22
C LEU A 309 0.64 -15.45 -6.70
N PHE A 310 1.04 -16.60 -6.17
CA PHE A 310 1.34 -16.77 -4.75
C PHE A 310 2.85 -16.69 -4.52
N ILE A 311 3.25 -15.86 -3.56
CA ILE A 311 4.62 -15.79 -3.05
C ILE A 311 4.56 -16.10 -1.56
N ALA A 312 4.99 -17.30 -1.20
CA ALA A 312 5.14 -17.69 0.18
C ALA A 312 6.53 -17.32 0.70
N ALA A 313 6.65 -16.98 1.98
CA ALA A 313 7.91 -16.64 2.60
C ALA A 313 8.01 -17.24 4.01
N GLY A 314 9.20 -17.66 4.41
CA GLY A 314 9.47 -18.17 5.74
C GLY A 314 10.94 -18.12 6.10
N ALA A 315 11.24 -18.16 7.40
CA ALA A 315 12.62 -18.28 7.87
C ALA A 315 13.12 -19.72 7.75
N PHE A 316 12.24 -20.70 8.00
CA PHE A 316 12.55 -22.13 7.96
C PHE A 316 13.67 -22.52 8.94
N ASN A 317 13.70 -21.88 10.12
CA ASN A 317 14.65 -22.23 11.18
C ASN A 317 14.25 -23.51 11.94
N LEU A 318 12.94 -23.72 12.14
CA LEU A 318 12.38 -24.85 12.90
C LEU A 318 11.66 -25.88 12.02
N ALA A 319 11.50 -25.59 10.75
CA ALA A 319 10.83 -26.42 9.75
C ALA A 319 11.58 -26.31 8.43
N LYS A 320 11.40 -27.29 7.55
CA LYS A 320 11.90 -27.26 6.18
C LYS A 320 10.73 -27.09 5.21
N PRO A 321 10.95 -26.59 3.99
CA PRO A 321 9.91 -26.59 2.96
C PRO A 321 9.33 -27.98 2.67
N SER A 322 10.10 -29.05 2.91
CA SER A 322 9.65 -30.44 2.79
C SER A 322 8.64 -30.87 3.86
N ASP A 323 8.48 -30.09 4.93
CA ASP A 323 7.53 -30.37 6.02
C ASP A 323 6.12 -29.83 5.73
N LEU A 324 5.95 -29.03 4.67
CA LEU A 324 4.63 -28.67 4.12
C LEU A 324 3.94 -29.91 3.57
N ILE A 325 2.61 -29.90 3.47
CA ILE A 325 1.87 -31.00 2.86
C ILE A 325 2.29 -31.20 1.37
N PRO A 326 2.38 -32.45 0.87
CA PRO A 326 2.85 -32.72 -0.49
C PRO A 326 2.11 -31.95 -1.59
N GLU A 327 0.79 -31.78 -1.42
CA GLU A 327 -0.09 -31.06 -2.34
C GLU A 327 0.35 -29.60 -2.47
N LEU A 328 0.62 -28.95 -1.34
CA LEU A 328 1.06 -27.56 -1.28
C LEU A 328 2.47 -27.41 -1.86
N GLN A 329 3.38 -28.36 -1.58
CA GLN A 329 4.72 -28.36 -2.17
C GLN A 329 4.67 -28.42 -3.70
N GLY A 330 3.77 -29.24 -4.26
CA GLY A 330 3.56 -29.35 -5.71
C GLY A 330 3.13 -28.03 -6.36
N ARG A 331 2.47 -27.13 -5.61
CA ARG A 331 2.02 -25.83 -6.08
C ARG A 331 3.06 -24.71 -5.97
N PHE A 332 4.21 -24.94 -5.33
CA PHE A 332 5.34 -23.99 -5.25
C PHE A 332 6.58 -24.50 -5.99
N PRO A 333 6.59 -24.47 -7.34
CA PRO A 333 7.70 -25.02 -8.13
C PRO A 333 8.99 -24.20 -8.04
N ILE A 334 8.91 -22.90 -7.75
CA ILE A 334 10.09 -22.03 -7.63
C ILE A 334 10.45 -21.90 -6.16
N LYS A 335 11.60 -22.47 -5.77
CA LYS A 335 12.19 -22.32 -4.44
C LYS A 335 13.38 -21.40 -4.55
N VAL A 336 13.43 -20.36 -3.73
CA VAL A 336 14.56 -19.44 -3.71
C VAL A 336 15.04 -19.16 -2.30
N GLU A 337 16.34 -19.25 -2.11
CA GLU A 337 17.01 -18.93 -0.85
C GLU A 337 17.62 -17.54 -0.92
N LEU A 338 17.32 -16.72 0.08
CA LEU A 338 17.87 -15.39 0.24
C LEU A 338 19.00 -15.44 1.26
N LYS A 339 20.09 -14.75 0.95
CA LYS A 339 21.31 -14.73 1.76
C LYS A 339 21.16 -13.77 2.94
N SER A 340 21.83 -14.09 4.05
CA SER A 340 22.04 -13.15 5.15
C SER A 340 22.77 -11.89 4.66
N LEU A 341 22.42 -10.74 5.25
CA LEU A 341 23.03 -9.47 4.90
C LEU A 341 24.39 -9.30 5.59
N SER A 342 25.39 -8.89 4.83
CA SER A 342 26.69 -8.49 5.36
C SER A 342 26.69 -7.04 5.84
N ILE A 343 27.75 -6.63 6.55
CA ILE A 343 27.97 -5.23 6.92
C ILE A 343 27.96 -4.33 5.67
N ASP A 344 28.64 -4.75 4.60
CA ASP A 344 28.69 -4.01 3.34
C ASP A 344 27.29 -3.86 2.71
N ASP A 345 26.45 -4.90 2.80
CA ASP A 345 25.05 -4.80 2.34
C ASP A 345 24.26 -3.76 3.15
N LEU A 346 24.42 -3.74 4.48
CA LEU A 346 23.77 -2.76 5.35
C LEU A 346 24.23 -1.32 5.03
N LYS A 347 25.53 -1.10 4.77
CA LYS A 347 26.06 0.20 4.31
C LYS A 347 25.39 0.63 3.00
N LYS A 348 25.32 -0.28 2.02
CA LYS A 348 24.66 -0.02 0.73
C LYS A 348 23.17 0.26 0.91
N ILE A 349 22.48 -0.44 1.81
CA ILE A 349 21.06 -0.20 2.12
C ILE A 349 20.85 1.23 2.64
N LEU A 350 21.72 1.69 3.56
CA LEU A 350 21.66 3.04 4.16
C LEU A 350 21.91 4.17 3.16
N LYS A 351 22.69 3.94 2.09
CA LYS A 351 23.19 5.00 1.20
C LYS A 351 22.68 4.93 -0.23
N GLN A 352 22.72 3.74 -0.84
CA GLN A 352 22.59 3.58 -2.29
C GLN A 352 21.14 3.41 -2.74
N THR A 353 20.29 2.76 -1.94
CA THR A 353 18.89 2.53 -2.31
C THR A 353 18.15 3.84 -2.59
N LYS A 354 17.20 3.82 -3.54
CA LYS A 354 16.49 5.02 -4.00
C LYS A 354 15.83 5.77 -2.85
N ASN A 355 15.24 5.03 -1.91
CA ASN A 355 14.59 5.55 -0.72
C ASN A 355 15.35 5.14 0.55
N SER A 356 16.68 5.24 0.54
CA SER A 356 17.51 4.88 1.68
C SER A 356 17.19 5.72 2.93
N LEU A 357 17.40 5.16 4.12
CA LEU A 357 17.14 5.83 5.41
C LEU A 357 17.83 7.20 5.51
N ILE A 358 19.10 7.30 5.12
CA ILE A 358 19.84 8.57 5.18
C ILE A 358 19.14 9.65 4.35
N LYS A 359 18.76 9.35 3.10
CA LYS A 359 18.01 10.28 2.23
C LYS A 359 16.69 10.72 2.85
N GLN A 360 15.97 9.81 3.52
CA GLN A 360 14.72 10.13 4.21
C GLN A 360 14.96 11.12 5.35
N TYR A 361 15.91 10.83 6.25
CA TYR A 361 16.20 11.70 7.39
C TYR A 361 16.78 13.05 6.97
N VAL A 362 17.68 13.08 5.97
CA VAL A 362 18.18 14.35 5.41
C VAL A 362 17.03 15.21 4.87
N ALA A 363 16.07 14.60 4.17
CA ALA A 363 14.89 15.32 3.69
C ALA A 363 13.96 15.79 4.83
N MET A 364 13.81 15.00 5.89
CA MET A 364 13.01 15.38 7.07
C MET A 364 13.63 16.58 7.80
N PHE A 365 14.93 16.55 8.06
CA PHE A 365 15.62 17.67 8.73
C PHE A 365 15.68 18.93 7.86
N LYS A 366 15.59 18.78 6.53
CA LYS A 366 15.51 19.93 5.63
C LYS A 366 14.25 20.79 5.86
N VAL A 367 13.18 20.21 6.40
CA VAL A 367 11.96 20.95 6.80
C VAL A 367 12.26 21.98 7.88
N TYR A 368 13.26 21.73 8.73
CA TYR A 368 13.72 22.66 9.76
C TYR A 368 14.91 23.53 9.29
N ASP A 369 15.14 23.63 7.98
CA ASP A 369 16.28 24.33 7.35
C ASP A 369 17.67 23.82 7.83
N LEU A 370 17.74 22.57 8.27
CA LEU A 370 19.00 21.92 8.63
C LEU A 370 19.59 21.17 7.42
N ASP A 371 20.82 21.50 7.04
CA ASP A 371 21.65 20.71 6.12
C ASP A 371 22.37 19.60 6.93
N LEU A 372 21.74 18.43 6.98
CA LEU A 372 22.26 17.25 7.67
C LEU A 372 23.14 16.43 6.73
N LYS A 373 24.34 16.06 7.20
CA LYS A 373 25.27 15.17 6.48
C LYS A 373 25.70 14.00 7.35
N PHE A 374 26.01 12.88 6.71
CA PHE A 374 26.60 11.71 7.35
C PHE A 374 27.98 11.48 6.73
N SER A 375 29.01 11.41 7.57
CA SER A 375 30.35 10.97 7.16
C SER A 375 30.33 9.48 6.79
N GLU A 376 31.28 9.03 5.96
CA GLU A 376 31.37 7.61 5.58
C GLU A 376 31.65 6.73 6.81
N GLU A 377 32.48 7.20 7.73
CA GLU A 377 32.84 6.52 8.98
C GLU A 377 31.63 6.35 9.90
N ALA A 378 30.71 7.31 9.92
CA ALA A 378 29.46 7.18 10.67
C ALA A 378 28.54 6.11 10.07
N ILE A 379 28.42 6.06 8.75
CA ILE A 379 27.61 5.05 8.04
C ILE A 379 28.19 3.66 8.30
N ASP A 380 29.50 3.55 8.23
CA ASP A 380 30.23 2.32 8.51
C ASP A 380 29.96 1.83 9.92
N ARG A 381 30.09 2.74 10.89
CA ARG A 381 29.83 2.42 12.30
C ARG A 381 28.40 1.96 12.51
N ILE A 382 27.40 2.67 11.99
CA ILE A 382 25.97 2.30 12.09
C ILE A 382 25.72 0.89 11.53
N ALA A 383 26.32 0.56 10.38
CA ALA A 383 26.18 -0.76 9.78
C ALA A 383 26.82 -1.87 10.62
N GLU A 384 28.03 -1.65 11.14
CA GLU A 384 28.72 -2.58 12.04
C GLU A 384 27.92 -2.86 13.32
N LEU A 385 27.44 -1.80 13.96
CA LEU A 385 26.62 -1.89 15.17
C LEU A 385 25.35 -2.70 14.91
N THR A 386 24.65 -2.39 13.82
CA THR A 386 23.45 -3.12 13.43
C THR A 386 23.73 -4.60 13.21
N PHE A 387 24.86 -4.93 12.57
CA PHE A 387 25.26 -6.31 12.35
C PHE A 387 25.58 -7.03 13.66
N ASN A 388 26.36 -6.44 14.55
CA ASN A 388 26.71 -7.03 15.85
C ASN A 388 25.48 -7.27 16.72
N MET A 389 24.56 -6.30 16.78
CA MET A 389 23.32 -6.44 17.51
C MET A 389 22.43 -7.58 16.95
N ASN A 390 22.45 -7.80 15.63
CA ASN A 390 21.75 -8.93 15.01
C ASN A 390 22.41 -10.29 15.31
N LEU A 391 23.69 -10.32 15.72
CA LEU A 391 24.37 -11.54 16.17
C LEU A 391 24.12 -11.82 17.66
N GLU A 392 24.08 -10.77 18.48
CA GLU A 392 23.95 -10.87 19.94
C GLU A 392 22.51 -11.06 20.41
N SER A 393 21.52 -10.61 19.62
CA SER A 393 20.10 -10.67 19.94
C SER A 393 19.29 -11.25 18.78
N GLU A 394 17.95 -11.21 18.85
CA GLU A 394 17.09 -11.72 17.77
C GLU A 394 17.42 -11.00 16.45
N ASN A 395 17.84 -11.75 15.43
CA ASN A 395 18.23 -11.16 14.16
C ASN A 395 17.01 -10.58 13.43
N LEU A 396 16.95 -9.23 13.32
CA LEU A 396 15.89 -8.50 12.62
C LEU A 396 16.30 -8.08 11.21
N GLY A 397 17.50 -8.45 10.77
CA GLY A 397 18.10 -8.08 9.48
C GLY A 397 18.21 -6.57 9.31
N ALA A 398 17.88 -6.07 8.11
CA ALA A 398 17.93 -4.64 7.81
C ALA A 398 16.90 -3.81 8.58
N ARG A 399 15.86 -4.41 9.19
CA ARG A 399 14.87 -3.66 9.98
C ARG A 399 15.50 -2.97 11.18
N ARG A 400 16.53 -3.59 11.76
CA ARG A 400 17.29 -3.04 12.90
C ARG A 400 17.98 -1.71 12.59
N LEU A 401 18.26 -1.41 11.32
CA LEU A 401 18.78 -0.10 10.90
C LEU A 401 17.85 1.04 11.33
N HIS A 402 16.52 0.83 11.35
CA HIS A 402 15.58 1.85 11.80
C HIS A 402 15.81 2.19 13.28
N GLY A 403 15.85 1.19 14.16
CA GLY A 403 16.07 1.41 15.60
C GLY A 403 17.42 2.07 15.89
N VAL A 404 18.49 1.65 15.22
CA VAL A 404 19.82 2.29 15.37
C VAL A 404 19.79 3.74 14.89
N MET A 405 19.14 4.04 13.77
CA MET A 405 19.02 5.41 13.26
C MET A 405 18.19 6.31 14.18
N GLU A 406 17.08 5.82 14.74
CA GLU A 406 16.28 6.57 15.72
C GLU A 406 17.11 6.95 16.94
N ILE A 407 17.93 6.04 17.46
CA ILE A 407 18.85 6.33 18.58
C ILE A 407 19.84 7.44 18.22
N VAL A 408 20.45 7.37 17.04
CA VAL A 408 21.45 8.36 16.60
C VAL A 408 20.79 9.74 16.42
N LEU A 409 19.54 9.79 15.97
CA LEU A 409 18.86 11.01 15.57
C LEU A 409 17.92 11.60 16.63
N ALA A 410 17.59 10.88 17.71
CA ALA A 410 16.60 11.29 18.71
C ALA A 410 16.85 12.71 19.25
N ASP A 411 18.08 13.00 19.68
CA ASP A 411 18.41 14.32 20.25
C ASP A 411 18.35 15.42 19.19
N LEU A 412 18.71 15.13 17.94
CA LEU A 412 18.54 16.10 16.84
C LEU A 412 17.07 16.38 16.58
N PHE A 413 16.21 15.38 16.60
CA PHE A 413 14.76 15.58 16.45
C PHE A 413 14.18 16.41 17.59
N PHE A 414 14.76 16.32 18.79
CA PHE A 414 14.32 17.10 19.95
C PHE A 414 14.84 18.54 19.92
N GLU A 415 16.11 18.74 19.58
CA GLU A 415 16.78 20.05 19.70
C GLU A 415 16.64 20.95 18.47
N VAL A 416 16.55 20.37 17.27
CA VAL A 416 16.55 21.14 16.01
C VAL A 416 15.30 22.02 15.84
N PRO A 417 14.07 21.57 16.17
CA PRO A 417 12.88 22.40 16.04
C PRO A 417 12.98 23.69 16.90
N GLY A 418 12.98 24.86 16.24
CA GLY A 418 13.14 26.16 16.90
C GLY A 418 14.59 26.58 17.17
N SER A 419 15.57 25.75 16.80
CA SER A 419 16.99 26.12 16.85
C SER A 419 17.39 27.02 15.66
N LYS A 420 18.56 27.67 15.78
CA LYS A 420 19.23 28.38 14.67
C LYS A 420 20.27 27.52 13.96
N LEU A 421 20.30 26.21 14.24
CA LEU A 421 21.29 25.30 13.69
C LEU A 421 21.01 25.07 12.21
N LYS A 422 21.94 25.46 11.34
CA LYS A 422 21.77 25.36 9.86
C LYS A 422 22.49 24.20 9.22
N LYS A 423 23.54 23.68 9.88
CA LYS A 423 24.36 22.57 9.37
C LYS A 423 24.71 21.66 10.52
N PHE A 424 24.61 20.37 10.30
CA PHE A 424 25.06 19.36 11.25
C PHE A 424 25.63 18.17 10.50
N GLU A 425 26.77 17.66 10.97
CA GLU A 425 27.41 16.48 10.41
C GLU A 425 27.45 15.39 11.47
N ILE A 426 26.86 14.24 11.13
CA ILE A 426 26.93 13.02 11.91
C ILE A 426 28.24 12.32 11.55
N ASN A 427 29.19 12.38 12.48
CA ASN A 427 30.49 11.74 12.39
C ASN A 427 30.60 10.51 13.32
N LEU A 428 31.73 9.80 13.22
CA LEU A 428 32.01 8.61 14.03
C LEU A 428 31.87 8.87 15.54
N ASP A 429 32.43 9.98 16.02
CA ASP A 429 32.41 10.34 17.44
C ASP A 429 30.99 10.59 17.96
N TYR A 430 30.16 11.26 17.15
CA TYR A 430 28.76 11.48 17.48
C TYR A 430 27.99 10.16 17.61
N VAL A 431 28.15 9.25 16.64
CA VAL A 431 27.51 7.92 16.67
C VAL A 431 27.94 7.13 17.92
N ASN A 432 29.24 7.06 18.20
CA ASN A 432 29.78 6.35 19.36
C ASN A 432 29.25 6.93 20.68
N LYS A 433 29.20 8.26 20.80
CA LYS A 433 28.67 8.93 22.00
C LYS A 433 27.21 8.60 22.24
N LYS A 434 26.36 8.63 21.20
CA LYS A 434 24.92 8.31 21.36
C LYS A 434 24.68 6.87 21.77
N ILE A 435 25.54 5.95 21.34
CA ILE A 435 25.35 4.53 21.61
C ILE A 435 25.84 4.15 22.99
N GLN A 436 27.01 4.65 23.42
CA GLN A 436 27.50 4.43 24.79
C GLN A 436 26.50 4.91 25.85
N ILE A 437 25.82 6.03 25.62
CA ILE A 437 24.79 6.57 26.53
C ILE A 437 23.60 5.60 26.66
N ASN A 438 23.28 4.85 25.62
CA ASN A 438 22.15 3.93 25.61
C ASN A 438 22.54 2.51 26.03
N GLU A 439 23.78 2.06 25.80
CA GLU A 439 24.32 0.80 26.36
C GLU A 439 24.22 0.78 27.90
N GLN A 440 24.41 1.93 28.54
CA GLN A 440 24.28 2.09 30.00
C GLN A 440 22.83 2.04 30.52
N LYS A 441 21.83 2.10 29.64
CA LYS A 441 20.40 2.19 29.98
C LYS A 441 19.59 0.93 29.60
N ASP A 442 20.26 -0.17 29.26
CA ASP A 442 19.69 -1.37 28.63
C ASP A 442 19.08 -1.08 27.25
N LEU A 443 19.92 -1.12 26.21
CA LEU A 443 19.53 -0.99 24.79
C LEU A 443 18.39 -1.93 24.37
N ASN A 444 18.29 -3.10 25.02
CA ASN A 444 17.27 -4.12 24.70
C ASN A 444 15.83 -3.64 24.94
N TYR A 445 15.61 -2.60 25.75
CA TYR A 445 14.27 -2.07 26.03
C TYR A 445 13.72 -1.12 24.94
N TYR A 446 14.59 -0.53 24.11
CA TYR A 446 14.21 0.53 23.16
C TYR A 446 14.27 0.11 21.69
N ILE A 447 14.68 -1.13 21.39
CA ILE A 447 14.99 -1.58 20.02
C ILE A 447 14.09 -2.77 19.66
N ILE A 448 12.88 -2.45 19.20
CA ILE A 448 11.97 -3.39 18.52
C ILE A 448 11.94 -3.06 17.02
#